data_AF-A0A0A1UGZ9-F1
#
_entry.id   AF-A0A0A1UGZ9-F1
#
_cell.length_a   1.000
_cell.length_b   1.000
_cell.length_c   1.000
_cell.angle_alpha   90.00
_cell.angle_beta   90.00
_cell.angle_gamma   90.00
#
_symmetry.space_group_name_H-M   'P 1'
#
loop_
_entity.id
_entity.type
_entity.pdbx_description
1 polymer ?
#
loop_
_entity_poly.entity_id
_entity_poly.type
_entity_poly.pdbx_seq_one_letter_code
_entity_poly.pdbx_strand_id
1 'polypeptide(L)'
;MTLKFKGKQLTFKDTYALISTSLASFPKMFGLSNIQKEIYPYNHFNKVNINNIGTILEADLYETKQWTEEQFEIFNENIDKIENCRIDEFHFDMKAYCVFYCNQDVRILKQGHSKFRYMCLEYLNINVDKVISAASLANTYFKHNVYSKIDNLKNMEEKLENLFKELFMEED
;
A
#
# COMPACT_ATOMS: atom_id res chain seq x y z
N MET A 1 -14.08 1.72 2.25
CA MET A 1 -15.25 0.82 2.09
C MET A 1 -15.37 -0.02 3.35
N THR A 2 -16.58 -0.25 3.84
CA THR A 2 -16.83 -1.05 5.06
C THR A 2 -17.87 -2.13 4.75
N LEU A 3 -17.63 -3.36 5.19
CA LEU A 3 -18.57 -4.47 5.00
C LEU A 3 -18.62 -5.38 6.23
N LYS A 4 -19.76 -6.04 6.45
CA LYS A 4 -19.94 -7.02 7.52
C LYS A 4 -19.69 -8.42 6.96
N PHE A 5 -18.74 -9.16 7.55
CA PHE A 5 -18.44 -10.54 7.17
C PHE A 5 -18.31 -11.41 8.43
N LYS A 6 -19.11 -12.48 8.51
CA LYS A 6 -19.14 -13.41 9.67
C LYS A 6 -19.22 -12.69 11.02
N GLY A 7 -20.11 -11.70 11.14
CA GLY A 7 -20.29 -10.90 12.36
C GLY A 7 -19.18 -9.88 12.66
N LYS A 8 -18.14 -9.78 11.82
CA LYS A 8 -17.05 -8.79 11.96
C LYS A 8 -17.21 -7.67 10.95
N GLN A 9 -16.83 -6.45 11.33
CA GLN A 9 -16.69 -5.34 10.40
C GLN A 9 -15.30 -5.38 9.76
N LEU A 10 -15.25 -5.43 8.43
CA LEU A 10 -14.05 -5.31 7.64
C LEU A 10 -14.01 -3.92 6.99
N THR A 11 -12.91 -3.21 7.17
CA THR A 11 -12.70 -1.87 6.62
C THR A 11 -11.53 -1.92 5.65
N PHE A 12 -11.81 -1.61 4.39
CA PHE A 12 -10.82 -1.51 3.33
C PHE A 12 -10.45 -0.04 3.13
N LYS A 13 -9.14 0.22 3.22
CA LYS A 13 -8.55 1.54 3.07
C LYS A 13 -7.57 1.52 1.92
N ASP A 14 -7.60 2.60 1.14
CA ASP A 14 -6.57 2.86 0.16
C ASP A 14 -5.38 3.52 0.86
N THR A 15 -4.24 2.83 0.87
CA THR A 15 -3.02 3.40 1.46
C THR A 15 -2.50 4.56 0.61
N TYR A 16 -2.76 4.60 -0.70
CA TYR A 16 -2.29 5.68 -1.58
C TYR A 16 -2.99 7.02 -1.31
N ALA A 17 -4.26 6.98 -0.88
CA ALA A 17 -4.96 8.17 -0.38
C ALA A 17 -4.32 8.80 0.86
N LEU A 18 -3.55 8.01 1.63
CA LEU A 18 -2.87 8.44 2.86
C LEU A 18 -1.38 8.72 2.64
N ILE A 19 -0.71 7.88 1.84
CA ILE A 19 0.71 7.92 1.52
C ILE A 19 0.82 7.95 -0.01
N SER A 20 0.70 9.13 -0.61
CA SER A 20 0.60 9.32 -2.06
C SER A 20 1.95 9.22 -2.78
N THR A 21 2.64 8.09 -2.63
CA THR A 21 3.89 7.78 -3.34
C THR A 21 3.94 6.33 -3.79
N SER A 22 4.87 6.01 -4.68
CA SER A 22 5.07 4.64 -5.16
C SER A 22 5.64 3.74 -4.07
N LEU A 23 5.27 2.46 -4.11
CA LEU A 23 5.79 1.46 -3.17
C LEU A 23 7.31 1.31 -3.23
N ALA A 24 7.91 1.48 -4.42
CA ALA A 24 9.36 1.50 -4.63
C ALA A 24 10.07 2.60 -3.82
N SER A 25 9.38 3.69 -3.51
CA SER A 25 9.93 4.82 -2.74
C SER A 25 9.92 4.59 -1.23
N PHE A 26 9.14 3.61 -0.74
CA PHE A 26 8.96 3.38 0.69
C PHE A 26 10.26 3.08 1.45
N PRO A 27 11.18 2.22 0.95
CA PRO A 27 12.41 1.94 1.68
C PRO A 27 13.23 3.19 1.96
N LYS A 28 13.42 4.03 0.94
CA LYS A 28 14.14 5.30 1.08
C LYS A 28 13.38 6.30 1.95
N MET A 29 12.08 6.46 1.73
CA MET A 29 11.25 7.45 2.42
C MET A 29 11.12 7.17 3.92
N PHE A 30 11.07 5.89 4.31
CA PHE A 30 10.87 5.46 5.69
C PHE A 30 12.14 4.92 6.38
N GLY A 31 13.28 4.91 5.67
CA GLY A 31 14.54 4.37 6.18
C GLY A 31 14.46 2.87 6.50
N LEU A 32 13.78 2.09 5.65
CA LEU A 32 13.68 0.64 5.81
C LEU A 32 14.91 -0.04 5.19
N SER A 33 15.58 -0.89 5.96
CA SER A 33 16.74 -1.66 5.50
C SER A 33 16.35 -3.07 5.04
N ASN A 34 17.18 -3.67 4.18
CA ASN A 34 17.03 -5.05 3.69
C ASN A 34 15.65 -5.32 3.05
N ILE A 35 15.15 -4.32 2.31
CA ILE A 35 13.87 -4.39 1.62
C ILE A 35 13.89 -3.48 0.39
N GLN A 36 13.48 -4.04 -0.75
CA GLN A 36 13.34 -3.31 -2.01
C GLN A 36 12.12 -3.83 -2.78
N LYS A 37 11.66 -3.05 -3.76
CA LYS A 37 10.66 -3.53 -4.71
C LYS A 37 11.36 -4.35 -5.79
N GLU A 38 10.82 -5.52 -6.09
CA GLU A 38 11.39 -6.43 -7.08
C GLU A 38 10.93 -6.10 -8.51
N ILE A 39 11.63 -6.67 -9.49
CA ILE A 39 11.23 -6.63 -10.90
C ILE A 39 10.08 -7.61 -11.15
N TYR A 40 9.18 -7.26 -12.07
CA TYR A 40 8.07 -8.13 -12.46
C TYR A 40 7.77 -8.00 -13.95
N PRO A 41 7.68 -9.12 -14.70
CA PRO A 41 7.37 -9.09 -16.12
C PRO A 41 5.86 -9.06 -16.36
N TYR A 42 5.25 -7.88 -16.24
CA TYR A 42 3.81 -7.69 -16.32
C TYR A 42 3.18 -8.21 -17.61
N ASN A 43 3.82 -7.99 -18.76
CA ASN A 43 3.30 -8.35 -20.08
C ASN A 43 3.64 -9.79 -20.46
N HIS A 44 4.58 -10.43 -19.76
CA HIS A 44 4.83 -11.86 -19.87
C HIS A 44 3.72 -12.69 -19.18
N PHE A 45 3.17 -12.16 -18.08
CA PHE A 45 2.07 -12.81 -17.35
C PHE A 45 0.71 -12.48 -17.95
N ASN A 46 -0.03 -13.49 -18.36
CA ASN A 46 -1.41 -13.39 -18.81
C ASN A 46 -2.30 -14.45 -18.14
N LYS A 47 -3.62 -14.28 -18.28
CA LYS A 47 -4.62 -15.16 -17.65
C LYS A 47 -4.47 -16.64 -18.02
N VAL A 48 -3.82 -16.93 -19.15
CA VAL A 48 -3.66 -18.29 -19.67
C VAL A 48 -2.38 -18.94 -19.17
N ASN A 49 -1.30 -18.17 -18.93
CA ASN A 49 0.03 -18.72 -18.60
C ASN A 49 0.48 -18.52 -17.15
N ILE A 50 -0.27 -17.85 -16.28
CA ILE A 50 0.13 -17.60 -14.88
C ILE A 50 0.40 -18.87 -14.05
N ASN A 51 -0.10 -20.03 -14.47
CA ASN A 51 0.15 -21.33 -13.84
C ASN A 51 1.13 -22.21 -14.65
N ASN A 52 1.81 -21.63 -15.64
CA ASN A 52 2.70 -22.36 -16.54
C ASN A 52 4.17 -22.08 -16.23
N ILE A 53 5.02 -22.77 -16.99
CA ILE A 53 6.44 -22.54 -17.09
C ILE A 53 6.68 -21.31 -17.97
N GLY A 54 7.49 -20.37 -17.48
CA GLY A 54 7.88 -19.16 -18.20
C GLY A 54 9.30 -19.27 -18.76
N THR A 55 9.57 -18.59 -19.87
CA THR A 55 10.91 -18.50 -20.48
C THR A 55 11.63 -17.27 -19.96
N ILE A 56 12.83 -17.44 -19.39
CA ILE A 56 13.60 -16.38 -18.76
C ILE A 56 13.98 -15.28 -19.77
N LEU A 57 14.43 -15.67 -20.96
CA LEU A 57 14.86 -14.73 -22.01
C LEU A 57 13.70 -13.95 -22.66
N GLU A 58 12.45 -14.37 -22.45
CA GLU A 58 11.26 -13.70 -23.00
C GLU A 58 10.55 -12.84 -21.96
N ALA A 59 11.10 -12.75 -20.73
CA ALA A 59 10.43 -12.11 -19.60
C ALA A 59 10.17 -10.62 -19.84
N ASP A 60 11.08 -9.89 -20.50
CA ASP A 60 10.95 -8.45 -20.72
C ASP A 60 10.57 -8.06 -22.16
N LEU A 61 10.45 -9.04 -23.07
CA LEU A 61 10.30 -8.84 -24.51
C LEU A 61 9.09 -7.94 -24.87
N TYR A 62 8.02 -8.05 -24.09
CA TYR A 62 6.77 -7.33 -24.32
C TYR A 62 6.55 -6.16 -23.37
N GLU A 63 7.50 -5.86 -22.47
CA GLU A 63 7.38 -4.74 -21.55
C GLU A 63 7.37 -3.40 -22.30
N THR A 64 6.62 -2.42 -21.78
CA THR A 64 6.57 -1.08 -22.39
C THR A 64 7.94 -0.43 -22.46
N LYS A 65 8.82 -0.80 -21.53
CA LYS A 65 10.24 -0.47 -21.54
C LYS A 65 11.00 -1.76 -21.23
N GLN A 66 11.85 -2.17 -22.16
CA GLN A 66 12.77 -3.29 -21.95
C GLN A 66 13.65 -3.04 -20.74
N TRP A 67 14.00 -4.12 -20.07
CA TRP A 67 14.79 -4.06 -18.86
C TRP A 67 16.23 -3.68 -19.17
N THR A 68 16.87 -2.99 -18.22
CA THR A 68 18.33 -2.88 -18.26
C THR A 68 18.97 -4.22 -17.92
N GLU A 69 20.24 -4.38 -18.26
CA GLU A 69 21.02 -5.57 -17.89
C GLU A 69 20.95 -5.84 -16.37
N GLU A 70 21.13 -4.81 -15.55
CA GLU A 70 20.98 -4.89 -14.08
C GLU A 70 19.58 -5.38 -13.64
N GLN A 71 18.50 -4.92 -14.30
CA GLN A 71 17.15 -5.37 -13.96
C GLN A 71 16.94 -6.83 -14.33
N PHE A 72 17.50 -7.26 -15.45
CA PHE A 72 17.46 -8.66 -15.88
C PHE A 72 18.28 -9.56 -14.94
N GLU A 73 19.46 -9.11 -14.50
CA GLU A 73 20.27 -9.79 -13.49
C GLU A 73 19.50 -9.96 -12.17
N ILE A 74 18.87 -8.88 -11.66
CA ILE A 74 18.02 -8.94 -10.46
C ILE A 74 16.87 -9.96 -10.64
N PHE A 75 16.22 -9.96 -11.80
CA PHE A 75 15.16 -10.91 -12.09
C PHE A 75 15.67 -12.35 -12.04
N ASN A 76 16.81 -12.62 -12.68
CA ASN A 76 17.43 -13.94 -12.73
C ASN A 76 17.89 -14.41 -11.35
N GLU A 77 18.53 -13.54 -10.57
CA GLU A 77 18.90 -13.84 -9.17
C GLU A 77 17.67 -14.12 -8.29
N ASN A 78 16.56 -13.40 -8.52
CA ASN A 78 15.33 -13.63 -7.77
C ASN A 78 14.76 -15.01 -8.07
N ILE A 79 14.82 -15.49 -9.32
CA ILE A 79 14.44 -16.87 -9.66
C ILE A 79 15.26 -17.87 -8.83
N ASP A 80 16.57 -17.64 -8.70
CA ASP A 80 17.47 -18.54 -7.96
C ASP A 80 17.23 -18.53 -6.45
N LYS A 81 16.79 -17.39 -5.90
CA LYS A 81 16.50 -17.22 -4.47
C LYS A 81 15.19 -17.88 -4.03
N ILE A 82 14.28 -18.16 -4.97
CA ILE A 82 12.96 -18.73 -4.66
C ILE A 82 13.04 -20.25 -4.77
N GLU A 83 12.66 -20.94 -3.69
CA GLU A 83 12.63 -22.40 -3.65
C GLU A 83 11.79 -22.99 -4.78
N ASN A 84 12.36 -23.92 -5.55
CA ASN A 84 11.74 -24.59 -6.70
C ASN A 84 11.23 -23.65 -7.82
N CYS A 85 11.71 -22.41 -7.89
CA CYS A 85 11.32 -21.48 -8.95
C CYS A 85 12.13 -21.70 -10.22
N ARG A 86 13.45 -21.88 -10.13
CA ARG A 86 14.23 -22.30 -11.30
C ARG A 86 13.88 -23.74 -11.67
N ILE A 87 13.48 -23.94 -12.93
CA ILE A 87 13.20 -25.28 -13.47
C ILE A 87 14.44 -25.80 -14.20
N ASP A 88 15.03 -24.97 -15.06
CA ASP A 88 16.28 -25.26 -15.77
C ASP A 88 17.03 -23.95 -16.13
N GLU A 89 17.97 -24.02 -17.06
CA GLU A 89 18.76 -22.86 -17.52
C GLU A 89 17.89 -21.75 -18.15
N PHE A 90 16.79 -22.14 -18.82
CA PHE A 90 15.97 -21.24 -19.63
C PHE A 90 14.58 -20.99 -19.05
N HIS A 91 14.15 -21.79 -18.07
CA HIS A 91 12.77 -21.80 -17.60
C HIS A 91 12.61 -21.60 -16.09
N PHE A 92 11.49 -20.99 -15.71
CA PHE A 92 11.11 -20.77 -14.31
C PHE A 92 9.61 -21.01 -14.06
N ASP A 93 9.25 -21.30 -12.81
CA ASP A 93 7.87 -21.42 -12.34
C ASP A 93 7.28 -20.01 -12.14
N MET A 94 6.39 -19.63 -13.06
CA MET A 94 5.75 -18.31 -13.05
C MET A 94 4.91 -18.09 -11.79
N LYS A 95 4.25 -19.13 -11.28
CA LYS A 95 3.38 -19.02 -10.11
C LYS A 95 4.21 -18.81 -8.85
N ALA A 96 5.31 -19.55 -8.70
CA ALA A 96 6.24 -19.36 -7.58
C ALA A 96 6.79 -17.93 -7.57
N TYR A 97 7.22 -17.42 -8.72
CA TYR A 97 7.69 -16.04 -8.86
C TYR A 97 6.59 -15.01 -8.52
N CYS A 98 5.37 -15.22 -9.01
CA CYS A 98 4.22 -14.35 -8.75
C CYS A 98 3.92 -14.25 -7.25
N VAL A 99 3.90 -15.38 -6.55
CA VAL A 99 3.68 -15.43 -5.10
C VAL A 99 4.80 -14.71 -4.35
N PHE A 100 6.06 -14.92 -4.72
CA PHE A 100 7.20 -14.19 -4.16
C PHE A 100 7.04 -12.67 -4.31
N TYR A 101 6.75 -12.20 -5.53
CA TYR A 101 6.57 -10.79 -5.83
C TYR A 101 5.43 -10.16 -5.02
N CYS A 102 4.26 -10.80 -5.02
CA CYS A 102 3.10 -10.31 -4.27
C CYS A 102 3.38 -10.24 -2.75
N ASN A 103 4.07 -11.22 -2.19
CA ASN A 103 4.46 -11.22 -0.79
C ASN A 103 5.42 -10.07 -0.48
N GLN A 104 6.38 -9.80 -1.35
CA GLN A 104 7.35 -8.73 -1.19
C GLN A 104 6.68 -7.35 -1.27
N ASP A 105 5.75 -7.14 -2.21
CA ASP A 105 4.95 -5.92 -2.28
C ASP A 105 4.13 -5.67 -1.01
N VAL A 106 3.43 -6.69 -0.52
CA VAL A 106 2.65 -6.58 0.72
C VAL A 106 3.57 -6.35 1.94
N ARG A 107 4.77 -6.94 1.96
CA ARG A 107 5.78 -6.72 3.00
C ARG A 107 6.26 -5.27 3.03
N ILE A 108 6.58 -4.69 1.87
CA ILE A 108 6.98 -3.27 1.76
C ILE A 108 5.84 -2.38 2.26
N LEU A 109 4.62 -2.64 1.81
CA LEU A 109 3.44 -1.86 2.19
C LEU A 109 3.23 -1.91 3.71
N LYS A 110 3.28 -3.11 4.30
CA LYS A 110 3.13 -3.32 5.74
C LYS A 110 4.19 -2.57 6.53
N GLN A 111 5.46 -2.67 6.15
CA GLN A 111 6.55 -2.01 6.88
C GLN A 111 6.48 -0.49 6.75
N GLY A 112 6.26 0.04 5.54
CA GLY A 112 6.14 1.47 5.33
C GLY A 112 4.92 2.07 6.04
N HIS A 113 3.75 1.43 5.94
CA HIS A 113 2.57 1.86 6.67
C HIS A 113 2.78 1.81 8.19
N SER A 114 3.43 0.77 8.72
CA SER A 114 3.73 0.67 10.15
C SER A 114 4.67 1.79 10.62
N LYS A 115 5.69 2.13 9.82
CA LYS A 115 6.59 3.24 10.11
C LYS A 115 5.89 4.58 10.04
N PHE A 116 5.06 4.80 9.03
CA PHE A 116 4.22 6.00 8.92
C PHE A 116 3.30 6.17 10.13
N ARG A 117 2.58 5.10 10.50
CA ARG A 117 1.72 5.07 11.69
C ARG A 117 2.50 5.41 12.96
N TYR A 118 3.68 4.83 13.15
CA TYR A 118 4.56 5.16 14.28
C TYR A 118 4.90 6.65 14.30
N MET A 119 5.33 7.22 13.17
CA MET A 119 5.69 8.64 13.09
C MET A 119 4.50 9.56 13.41
N CYS A 120 3.30 9.26 12.90
CA CYS A 120 2.11 10.05 13.20
C CYS A 120 1.66 9.91 14.65
N LEU A 121 1.80 8.74 15.28
CA LEU A 121 1.52 8.57 16.69
C LEU A 121 2.51 9.37 17.55
N GLU A 122 3.81 9.26 17.25
CA GLU A 122 4.88 9.92 18.00
C GLU A 122 4.80 11.46 17.90
N TYR A 123 4.71 11.98 16.68
CA TYR A 123 4.86 13.42 16.44
C TYR A 123 3.54 14.18 16.38
N LEU A 124 2.44 13.52 16.02
CA LEU A 124 1.13 14.17 15.85
C LEU A 124 0.09 13.70 16.88
N ASN A 125 0.38 12.66 17.66
CA ASN A 125 -0.58 11.99 18.54
C ASN A 125 -1.86 11.56 17.80
N ILE A 126 -1.72 11.10 16.55
CA ILE A 126 -2.84 10.64 15.71
C ILE A 126 -2.59 9.23 15.23
N ASN A 127 -3.55 8.34 15.50
CA ASN A 127 -3.55 7.01 14.90
C ASN A 127 -4.08 7.08 13.47
N VAL A 128 -3.21 6.86 12.49
CA VAL A 128 -3.56 6.91 11.06
C VAL A 128 -4.58 5.85 10.65
N ASP A 129 -4.75 4.78 11.44
CA ASP A 129 -5.81 3.79 11.24
C ASP A 129 -7.21 4.37 11.51
N LYS A 130 -7.32 5.61 12.00
CA LYS A 130 -8.59 6.31 12.22
C LYS A 130 -8.89 7.40 11.20
N VAL A 131 -7.96 7.65 10.26
CA VAL A 131 -8.17 8.60 9.16
C VAL A 131 -8.24 7.86 7.81
N ILE A 132 -8.77 8.52 6.79
CA ILE A 132 -9.00 7.91 5.46
C ILE A 132 -8.07 8.43 4.37
N SER A 133 -7.41 9.57 4.59
CA SER A 133 -6.54 10.22 3.62
C SER A 133 -5.57 11.19 4.30
N ALA A 134 -4.57 11.67 3.57
CA ALA A 134 -3.65 12.70 4.04
C ALA A 134 -4.39 14.00 4.43
N ALA A 135 -5.42 14.39 3.67
CA ALA A 135 -6.26 15.54 4.01
C ALA A 135 -7.04 15.32 5.32
N SER A 136 -7.57 14.12 5.54
CA SER A 136 -8.25 13.74 6.78
C SER A 136 -7.29 13.74 7.98
N LEU A 137 -6.03 13.32 7.79
CA LEU A 137 -4.96 13.43 8.79
C LEU A 137 -4.69 14.90 9.15
N ALA A 138 -4.49 15.77 8.16
CA ALA A 138 -4.25 17.20 8.38
C ALA A 138 -5.41 17.87 9.10
N ASN A 139 -6.65 17.59 8.68
CA ASN A 139 -7.84 18.13 9.32
C ASN A 139 -7.97 17.67 10.78
N THR A 140 -7.68 16.40 11.06
CA THR A 140 -7.68 15.86 12.44
C THR A 140 -6.66 16.60 13.31
N TYR A 141 -5.46 16.85 12.78
CA TYR A 141 -4.44 17.62 13.47
C TYR A 141 -4.87 19.06 13.76
N PHE A 142 -5.45 19.75 12.77
CA PHE A 142 -5.91 21.13 12.96
C PHE A 142 -7.08 21.25 13.93
N LYS A 143 -8.04 20.31 13.88
CA LYS A 143 -9.14 20.24 14.87
C LYS A 143 -8.59 20.16 16.29
N HIS A 144 -7.66 19.26 16.56
CA HIS A 144 -7.11 19.08 17.90
C HIS A 144 -6.23 20.25 18.36
N ASN A 145 -5.41 20.81 17.47
CA ASN A 145 -4.32 21.69 17.89
C ASN A 145 -4.54 23.18 17.60
N VAL A 146 -5.46 23.51 16.70
CA VAL A 146 -5.70 24.89 16.22
C VAL A 146 -7.15 25.29 16.44
N TYR A 147 -8.12 24.62 15.80
CA TYR A 147 -9.52 25.05 15.80
C TYR A 147 -10.15 25.02 17.19
N SER A 148 -9.82 24.00 18.00
CA SER A 148 -10.26 23.86 19.39
C SER A 148 -9.80 25.00 20.31
N LYS A 149 -8.78 25.77 19.92
CA LYS A 149 -8.22 26.90 20.68
C LYS A 149 -8.76 28.26 20.22
N ILE A 150 -9.62 28.28 19.21
CA ILE A 150 -10.23 29.50 18.67
C ILE A 150 -11.72 29.47 19.03
N ASP A 151 -12.11 30.25 20.04
CA ASP A 151 -13.47 30.22 20.63
C ASP A 151 -14.58 30.38 19.58
N ASN A 152 -14.40 31.28 18.61
CA ASN A 152 -15.40 31.51 17.57
C ASN A 152 -15.60 30.30 16.65
N LEU A 153 -14.54 29.52 16.39
CA LEU A 153 -14.63 28.31 15.57
C LEU A 153 -15.19 27.14 16.37
N LYS A 154 -14.84 27.03 17.65
CA LYS A 154 -15.41 26.02 18.55
C LYS A 154 -16.93 26.18 18.67
N ASN A 155 -17.40 27.41 18.87
CA ASN A 155 -18.82 27.74 18.95
C ASN A 155 -19.57 27.45 17.62
N MET A 156 -18.89 27.61 16.47
CA MET A 156 -19.44 27.24 15.16
C MET A 156 -19.52 25.72 14.96
N GLU A 157 -18.52 24.97 15.42
CA GLU A 157 -18.49 23.51 15.33
C GLU A 157 -19.62 22.90 16.19
N GLU A 158 -19.80 23.35 17.44
CA GLU A 158 -20.92 22.94 18.29
C GLU A 158 -22.29 23.28 17.67
N LYS A 159 -22.43 24.49 17.10
CA LYS A 159 -23.67 24.87 16.39
C LYS A 159 -23.96 23.99 15.19
N LEU A 160 -22.94 23.68 14.38
CA LEU A 160 -23.08 22.80 13.22
C LEU A 160 -23.44 21.38 13.66
N GLU A 161 -22.78 20.81 14.67
CA GLU A 161 -23.11 19.48 15.18
C GLU A 161 -24.55 19.39 15.70
N ASN A 162 -25.02 20.42 16.42
CA ASN A 162 -26.42 20.47 16.88
C ASN A 162 -27.40 20.57 15.71
N LEU A 163 -27.10 21.43 14.72
CA LEU A 163 -27.92 21.54 13.52
C LEU A 163 -27.97 20.23 12.72
N PHE A 164 -26.85 19.51 12.61
CA PHE A 164 -26.82 18.20 11.96
C PHE A 164 -27.61 17.15 12.74
N LYS A 165 -27.59 17.16 14.08
CA LYS A 165 -28.43 16.28 14.89
C LYS A 165 -29.91 16.61 14.72
N GLU A 166 -30.28 17.88 14.75
CA GLU A 166 -31.66 18.33 14.53
C GLU A 166 -32.15 17.97 13.11
N LEU A 167 -31.30 18.10 12.08
CA LEU A 167 -31.70 17.85 10.69
C LEU A 167 -31.67 16.37 10.27
N PHE A 168 -30.90 15.52 10.96
CA PHE A 168 -30.61 14.15 10.48
C PHE A 168 -30.70 13.06 11.55
N MET A 169 -31.02 13.39 12.80
CA MET A 169 -31.27 12.39 13.87
C MET A 169 -32.69 12.46 14.44
N GLU A 170 -33.61 13.21 13.81
CA GLU A 170 -35.05 12.98 13.96
C GLU A 170 -35.47 11.86 12.99
N GLU A 171 -35.30 10.61 13.40
CA GLU A 171 -36.16 9.47 13.05
C GLU A 171 -35.73 8.26 13.89
N ASP A 172 -36.70 7.69 14.62
CA ASP A 172 -36.61 6.55 15.55
C ASP A 172 -36.07 5.25 14.92
#